data_AF-A0A3G5WAT7-F1
#
_entry.id   AF-A0A3G5WAT7-F1
#
_cell.length_a   1.000
_cell.length_b   1.000
_cell.length_c   1.000
_cell.angle_alpha   90.00
_cell.angle_beta   90.00
_cell.angle_gamma   90.00
#
_symmetry.space_group_name_H-M   'P 1'
#
loop_
_entity.id
_entity.type
_entity.pdbx_description
1 polymer ?
#
loop_
_entity_poly.entity_id
_entity_poly.type
_entity_poly.pdbx_seq_one_letter_code
_entity_poly.pdbx_strand_id
1 'polypeptide(L)'
;MSNQNYNGSMDIYKITPASYLSKDIFRTSKNVSVGQTYIFPLYATLNIKFDTAGISPIDLGIVIDENGDIRTDIKPNATPTDMSGHCGIVSDNTLVDNNGVQQYRIGTTGGTESASNDKSITVKMIFAEPKLGNLNGIMAGLNSNVVQATTETGGQTLIVSGAKINVANLLQGQVNGINLTTYDNKTVSWLNPYAFYQRVYNNIKDVSPAPTEDDKALAERMSGTVTIRTADCYQIKTK
;
A
#
# COMPACT_ATOMS: atom_id res chain seq x y z
N MET A 1 -12.81 -54.78 -8.94
CA MET A 1 -12.21 -53.44 -8.74
C MET A 1 -11.37 -53.53 -7.48
N SER A 2 -10.05 -53.30 -7.61
CA SER A 2 -9.10 -53.42 -6.48
C SER A 2 -9.16 -52.16 -5.63
N ASN A 3 -9.58 -52.28 -4.37
CA ASN A 3 -9.44 -51.22 -3.36
C ASN A 3 -7.97 -51.17 -2.94
N GLN A 4 -7.17 -50.36 -3.63
CA GLN A 4 -5.83 -50.00 -3.13
C GLN A 4 -5.97 -48.85 -2.13
N ASN A 5 -5.76 -49.16 -0.86
CA ASN A 5 -5.56 -48.14 0.17
C ASN A 5 -4.19 -47.48 -0.05
N TYR A 6 -4.18 -46.15 -0.16
CA TYR A 6 -2.95 -45.37 -0.22
C TYR A 6 -2.15 -45.55 1.08
N ASN A 7 -0.90 -46.01 0.97
CA ASN A 7 -0.02 -46.31 2.10
C ASN A 7 1.28 -45.49 2.01
N GLY A 8 1.14 -44.17 1.85
CA GLY A 8 2.24 -43.20 1.80
C GLY A 8 2.07 -42.11 2.85
N SER A 9 3.15 -41.39 3.17
CA SER A 9 3.12 -40.19 4.01
C SER A 9 3.04 -38.94 3.13
N MET A 10 2.15 -38.02 3.49
CA MET A 10 2.02 -36.72 2.85
C MET A 10 2.55 -35.63 3.78
N ASP A 11 3.59 -34.94 3.34
CA ASP A 11 4.05 -33.72 4.00
C ASP A 11 3.54 -32.49 3.24
N ILE A 12 2.82 -31.62 3.94
CA ILE A 12 2.36 -30.33 3.40
C ILE A 12 3.21 -29.22 4.04
N TYR A 13 3.94 -28.48 3.22
CA TYR A 13 4.71 -27.30 3.66
C TYR A 13 4.06 -26.02 3.13
N LYS A 14 3.71 -25.10 4.03
CA LYS A 14 3.24 -23.75 3.68
C LYS A 14 4.45 -22.84 3.45
N ILE A 15 4.74 -22.53 2.18
CA ILE A 15 5.94 -21.78 1.78
C ILE A 15 5.75 -20.26 1.94
N THR A 16 4.51 -19.76 1.92
CA THR A 16 4.18 -18.34 2.13
C THR A 16 3.33 -18.16 3.40
N PRO A 17 3.67 -17.23 4.31
CA PRO A 17 2.94 -17.06 5.57
C PRO A 17 1.52 -16.51 5.36
N ALA A 18 1.29 -15.75 4.28
CA ALA A 18 -0.03 -15.33 3.84
C ALA A 18 -0.77 -16.48 3.13
N SER A 19 -2.02 -16.76 3.53
CA SER A 19 -2.86 -17.80 2.89
C SER A 19 -4.14 -17.23 2.28
N TYR A 20 -5.15 -16.99 3.11
CA TYR A 20 -6.45 -16.44 2.72
C TYR A 20 -6.76 -15.26 3.63
N LEU A 21 -7.80 -14.50 3.31
CA LEU A 21 -8.26 -13.40 4.15
C LEU A 21 -8.95 -13.98 5.40
N SER A 22 -8.20 -14.21 6.47
CA SER A 22 -8.73 -14.79 7.70
C SER A 22 -9.68 -13.81 8.39
N LYS A 23 -10.89 -14.28 8.71
CA LYS A 23 -11.89 -13.53 9.49
C LYS A 23 -11.43 -13.18 10.91
N ASP A 24 -10.40 -13.85 11.43
CA ASP A 24 -9.84 -13.53 12.74
C ASP A 24 -8.98 -12.27 12.73
N ILE A 25 -8.49 -11.89 11.54
CA ILE A 25 -7.65 -10.69 11.31
C ILE A 25 -8.47 -9.63 10.58
N PHE A 26 -9.08 -9.99 9.45
CA PHE A 26 -9.92 -9.10 8.65
C PHE A 26 -11.34 -9.04 9.19
N ARG A 27 -11.51 -8.41 10.37
CA ARG A 27 -12.80 -8.27 11.06
C ARG A 27 -13.60 -7.09 10.54
N THR A 28 -14.76 -7.37 9.97
CA THR A 28 -15.73 -6.39 9.46
C THR A 28 -17.04 -6.53 10.20
N SER A 29 -17.93 -5.54 10.07
CA SER A 29 -19.28 -5.63 10.64
C SER A 29 -20.06 -6.86 10.15
N LYS A 30 -19.74 -7.36 8.95
CA LYS A 30 -20.44 -8.49 8.31
C LYS A 30 -20.02 -9.85 8.87
N ASN A 31 -18.80 -9.99 9.40
CA ASN A 31 -18.25 -11.30 9.78
C ASN A 31 -18.02 -11.50 11.29
N VAL A 32 -18.26 -10.48 12.11
CA VAL A 32 -18.27 -10.59 13.58
C VAL A 32 -19.69 -10.79 14.12
N SER A 33 -19.79 -11.38 15.32
CA SER A 33 -21.04 -11.50 16.06
C SER A 33 -21.42 -10.19 16.75
N VAL A 34 -22.70 -10.03 17.09
CA VAL A 34 -23.17 -8.88 17.91
C VAL A 34 -22.39 -8.85 19.23
N GLY A 35 -21.95 -7.66 19.65
CA GLY A 35 -21.12 -7.44 20.82
C GLY A 35 -19.62 -7.65 20.59
N GLN A 36 -19.19 -8.12 19.41
CA GLN A 36 -17.77 -8.23 19.06
C GLN A 36 -17.28 -6.97 18.34
N THR A 37 -15.98 -6.67 18.53
CA THR A 37 -15.32 -5.57 17.85
C THR A 37 -14.87 -5.94 16.44
N TYR A 38 -14.87 -4.95 15.56
CA TYR A 38 -14.35 -5.04 14.20
C TYR A 38 -13.49 -3.81 13.88
N ILE A 39 -12.52 -3.99 12.98
CA ILE A 39 -11.46 -3.00 12.71
C ILE A 39 -11.50 -2.45 11.28
N PHE A 40 -12.27 -3.06 10.38
CA PHE A 40 -12.49 -2.59 9.01
C PHE A 40 -13.89 -1.96 8.86
N PRO A 41 -14.04 -0.81 8.17
CA PRO A 41 -13.03 -0.12 7.36
C PRO A 41 -11.93 0.53 8.21
N LEU A 42 -10.68 0.33 7.81
CA LEU A 42 -9.50 0.86 8.48
C LEU A 42 -9.07 2.16 7.82
N TYR A 43 -9.25 3.28 8.52
CA TYR A 43 -8.79 4.60 8.07
C TYR A 43 -7.37 4.86 8.60
N ALA A 44 -6.47 5.24 7.70
CA ALA A 44 -5.05 5.40 7.99
C ALA A 44 -4.46 6.56 7.20
N THR A 45 -3.29 7.02 7.63
CA THR A 45 -2.47 7.99 6.91
C THR A 45 -1.15 7.31 6.55
N LEU A 46 -0.84 7.27 5.26
CA LEU A 46 0.47 6.93 4.74
C LEU A 46 1.37 8.16 4.82
N ASN A 47 2.59 8.01 5.32
CA ASN A 47 3.63 9.03 5.20
C ASN A 47 4.62 8.57 4.12
N ILE A 48 4.63 9.29 2.99
CA ILE A 48 5.48 9.00 1.84
C ILE A 48 6.70 9.93 1.89
N LYS A 49 7.89 9.36 2.03
CA LYS A 49 9.17 10.09 2.00
C LYS A 49 9.91 9.77 0.71
N PHE A 50 10.60 10.76 0.16
CA PHE A 50 11.46 10.64 -1.03
C PHE A 50 12.92 10.48 -0.61
N ASP A 51 13.68 9.67 -1.34
CA ASP A 51 15.12 9.53 -1.11
C ASP A 51 15.91 10.78 -1.52
N THR A 52 15.38 11.54 -2.49
CA THR A 52 15.99 12.79 -2.95
C THR A 52 15.81 13.88 -1.89
N ALA A 53 16.94 14.41 -1.42
CA ALA A 53 16.96 15.49 -0.43
C ALA A 53 16.24 16.75 -0.95
N GLY A 54 15.57 17.46 -0.04
CA GLY A 54 14.85 18.70 -0.37
C GLY A 54 13.39 18.49 -0.79
N ILE A 55 12.96 17.26 -1.10
CA ILE A 55 11.55 16.96 -1.34
C ILE A 55 10.85 16.67 0.00
N SER A 56 9.84 17.48 0.34
CA SER A 56 9.06 17.28 1.56
C SER A 56 8.28 15.96 1.54
N PRO A 57 8.17 15.25 2.67
CA PRO A 57 7.26 14.12 2.80
C PRO A 57 5.81 14.53 2.52
N ILE A 58 5.02 13.59 2.03
CA ILE A 58 3.59 13.79 1.75
C ILE A 58 2.78 12.82 2.61
N ASP A 59 1.84 13.36 3.37
CA ASP A 59 0.84 12.56 4.07
C ASP A 59 -0.34 12.29 3.13
N LEU A 60 -0.72 11.02 2.97
CA LEU A 60 -1.88 10.60 2.17
C LEU A 60 -2.85 9.79 3.05
N GLY A 61 -4.05 10.30 3.23
CA GLY A 61 -5.14 9.57 3.85
C GLY A 61 -5.60 8.42 2.95
N ILE A 62 -5.82 7.26 3.55
CA ILE A 62 -6.34 6.06 2.90
C ILE A 62 -7.41 5.42 3.76
N VAL A 63 -8.24 4.61 3.12
CA VAL A 63 -9.09 3.65 3.79
C VAL A 63 -9.00 2.31 3.10
N ILE A 64 -8.85 1.28 3.93
CA ILE A 64 -9.02 -0.13 3.54
C ILE A 64 -10.45 -0.50 3.90
N ASP A 65 -11.28 -0.71 2.88
CA ASP A 65 -12.71 -0.97 3.10
C ASP A 65 -13.00 -2.41 3.54
N GLU A 66 -14.28 -2.71 3.77
CA GLU A 66 -14.73 -4.04 4.19
C GLU A 66 -14.60 -5.14 3.12
N ASN A 67 -14.26 -4.77 1.88
CA ASN A 67 -14.01 -5.70 0.78
C ASN A 67 -12.50 -5.87 0.52
N GLY A 68 -11.66 -5.10 1.20
CA GLY A 68 -10.21 -5.11 1.04
C GLY A 68 -9.73 -4.19 -0.07
N ASP A 69 -10.58 -3.32 -0.62
CA ASP A 69 -10.13 -2.29 -1.54
C ASP A 69 -9.46 -1.15 -0.76
N ILE A 70 -8.34 -0.64 -1.31
CA ILE A 70 -7.64 0.51 -0.76
C ILE A 70 -7.95 1.70 -1.64
N ARG A 71 -8.60 2.70 -1.04
CA ARG A 71 -8.89 3.99 -1.67
C ARG A 71 -8.29 5.12 -0.87
N THR A 72 -8.13 6.27 -1.50
CA THR A 72 -7.78 7.48 -0.79
C THR A 72 -8.91 7.91 0.15
N ASP A 73 -8.52 8.64 1.18
CA ASP A 73 -9.38 9.39 2.09
C ASP A 73 -8.76 10.78 2.20
N ILE A 74 -8.83 11.58 1.14
CA ILE A 74 -8.26 12.93 1.09
C ILE A 74 -9.24 13.89 1.75
N LYS A 75 -8.77 14.66 2.73
CA LYS A 75 -9.58 15.69 3.39
C LYS A 75 -9.92 16.88 2.46
N PRO A 76 -11.00 17.63 2.75
CA PRO A 76 -11.22 18.94 2.15
C PRO A 76 -10.03 19.87 2.40
N ASN A 77 -9.71 20.73 1.42
CA ASN A 77 -8.60 21.68 1.50
C ASN A 77 -7.21 21.04 1.67
N ALA A 78 -7.01 19.84 1.12
CA ALA A 78 -5.70 19.20 1.06
C ALA A 78 -4.66 20.10 0.37
N THR A 79 -3.43 20.02 0.85
CA THR A 79 -2.27 20.71 0.28
C THR A 79 -1.36 19.71 -0.45
N PRO A 80 -0.38 20.17 -1.24
CA PRO A 80 0.55 19.26 -1.93
C PRO A 80 1.32 18.30 -1.02
N THR A 81 1.52 18.64 0.26
CA THR A 81 2.25 17.82 1.24
C THR A 81 1.36 17.22 2.33
N ASP A 82 0.09 17.63 2.39
CA ASP A 82 -0.85 17.17 3.40
C ASP A 82 -2.20 16.87 2.77
N MET A 83 -2.35 15.61 2.38
CA MET A 83 -3.57 14.95 1.91
C MET A 83 -4.07 13.95 2.95
N SER A 84 -3.76 14.15 4.24
CA SER A 84 -4.23 13.28 5.34
C SER A 84 -5.75 13.17 5.39
N GLY A 85 -6.25 12.10 6.01
CA GLY A 85 -7.66 11.75 5.95
C GLY A 85 -8.56 12.32 7.03
N HIS A 86 -9.87 12.22 6.78
CA HIS A 86 -10.95 12.70 7.64
C HIS A 86 -12.05 11.66 7.85
N CYS A 87 -11.78 10.39 7.54
CA CYS A 87 -12.71 9.29 7.68
C CYS A 87 -14.01 9.48 6.87
N GLY A 88 -13.87 9.97 5.64
CA GLY A 88 -14.97 10.27 4.74
C GLY A 88 -15.71 9.00 4.28
N ILE A 89 -17.04 9.05 4.33
CA ILE A 89 -17.90 7.99 3.80
C ILE A 89 -18.05 8.22 2.29
N VAL A 90 -17.60 7.26 1.49
CA VAL A 90 -17.61 7.35 0.04
C VAL A 90 -18.74 6.54 -0.56
N SER A 91 -19.35 7.12 -1.60
CA SER A 91 -20.26 6.40 -2.48
C SER A 91 -19.48 5.51 -3.45
N ASP A 92 -19.76 4.20 -3.44
CA ASP A 92 -19.10 3.23 -4.32
C ASP A 92 -19.27 3.54 -5.81
N ASN A 93 -20.34 4.23 -6.20
CA ASN A 93 -20.64 4.52 -7.61
C ASN A 93 -19.86 5.70 -8.18
N THR A 94 -19.49 6.67 -7.35
CA THR A 94 -18.86 7.93 -7.79
C THR A 94 -17.46 8.13 -7.24
N LEU A 95 -17.12 7.36 -6.19
CA LEU A 95 -15.93 7.57 -5.37
C LEU A 95 -15.83 8.98 -4.78
N VAL A 96 -16.95 9.69 -4.66
CA VAL A 96 -17.03 10.98 -3.97
C VAL A 96 -17.44 10.75 -2.52
N ASP A 97 -16.75 11.41 -1.59
CA ASP A 97 -17.07 11.34 -0.17
C ASP A 97 -18.23 12.27 0.24
N ASN A 98 -18.69 12.13 1.47
CA ASN A 98 -19.74 12.96 2.06
C ASN A 98 -19.34 14.44 2.25
N ASN A 99 -18.10 14.82 1.96
CA ASN A 99 -17.60 16.20 1.94
C ASN A 99 -17.45 16.75 0.51
N GLY A 100 -17.83 15.97 -0.52
CA GLY A 100 -17.70 16.35 -1.93
C GLY A 100 -16.29 16.19 -2.49
N VAL A 101 -15.39 15.48 -1.81
CA VAL A 101 -14.02 15.24 -2.27
C VAL A 101 -13.96 13.94 -3.08
N GLN A 102 -13.42 14.03 -4.30
CA GLN A 102 -13.14 12.87 -5.13
C GLN A 102 -12.03 12.01 -4.50
N GLN A 103 -12.32 10.75 -4.30
CA GLN A 103 -11.39 9.72 -3.86
C GLN A 103 -11.01 8.81 -5.02
N TYR A 104 -9.87 8.12 -4.88
CA TYR A 104 -9.27 7.30 -5.92
C TYR A 104 -8.95 5.91 -5.38
N ARG A 105 -9.19 4.88 -6.18
CA ARG A 105 -8.75 3.52 -5.86
C ARG A 105 -7.25 3.42 -6.13
N ILE A 106 -6.49 3.01 -5.13
CA ILE A 106 -5.01 3.00 -5.18
C ILE A 106 -4.42 1.63 -4.82
N GLY A 107 -5.23 0.64 -4.48
CA GLY A 107 -4.71 -0.67 -4.13
C GLY A 107 -5.76 -1.65 -3.64
N THR A 108 -5.26 -2.78 -3.14
CA THR A 108 -6.09 -3.83 -2.55
C THR A 108 -5.27 -4.61 -1.51
N THR A 109 -5.96 -5.22 -0.57
CA THR A 109 -5.39 -6.20 0.36
C THR A 109 -5.34 -7.58 -0.28
N GLY A 110 -4.31 -8.35 0.04
CA GLY A 110 -4.23 -9.77 -0.30
C GLY A 110 -4.65 -10.68 0.87
N GLY A 111 -3.93 -11.79 1.03
CA GLY A 111 -4.17 -12.71 2.16
C GLY A 111 -3.67 -12.15 3.51
N THR A 112 -4.04 -12.84 4.58
CA THR A 112 -3.55 -12.53 5.93
C THR A 112 -2.40 -13.44 6.36
N GLU A 113 -1.46 -12.88 7.09
CA GLU A 113 -0.38 -13.57 7.78
C GLU A 113 -0.66 -13.64 9.28
N SER A 114 -0.50 -14.83 9.86
CA SER A 114 -0.74 -15.08 11.28
C SER A 114 0.44 -15.85 11.87
N ALA A 115 1.18 -15.19 12.76
CA ALA A 115 2.18 -15.77 13.63
C ALA A 115 1.92 -15.35 15.08
N SER A 116 2.67 -15.87 16.05
CA SER A 116 2.42 -15.63 17.49
C SER A 116 2.32 -14.15 17.87
N ASN A 117 3.10 -13.29 17.22
CA ASN A 117 3.16 -11.84 17.41
C ASN A 117 2.87 -11.04 16.12
N ASP A 118 2.38 -11.72 15.09
CA ASP A 118 2.06 -11.09 13.81
C ASP A 118 0.62 -11.43 13.41
N LYS A 119 -0.18 -10.39 13.20
CA LYS A 119 -1.52 -10.47 12.64
C LYS A 119 -1.57 -9.42 11.56
N SER A 120 -1.25 -9.81 10.33
CA SER A 120 -1.06 -8.87 9.24
C SER A 120 -1.99 -9.12 8.07
N ILE A 121 -2.31 -8.05 7.35
CA ILE A 121 -2.91 -8.09 6.02
C ILE A 121 -1.86 -7.70 4.99
N THR A 122 -1.73 -8.46 3.91
CA THR A 122 -0.83 -8.08 2.81
C THR A 122 -1.46 -6.95 1.99
N VAL A 123 -0.65 -6.04 1.45
CA VAL A 123 -1.16 -4.90 0.67
C VAL A 123 -0.38 -4.70 -0.62
N LYS A 124 -1.09 -4.28 -1.67
CA LYS A 124 -0.54 -3.92 -2.97
C LYS A 124 -1.10 -2.56 -3.37
N MET A 125 -0.22 -1.60 -3.65
CA MET A 125 -0.60 -0.22 -3.91
C MET A 125 0.05 0.30 -5.20
N ILE A 126 -0.76 0.92 -6.06
CA ILE A 126 -0.38 1.58 -7.30
C ILE A 126 -1.14 2.91 -7.38
N PHE A 127 -0.41 4.00 -7.40
CA PHE A 127 -0.97 5.35 -7.37
C PHE A 127 -1.04 5.86 -8.81
N ALA A 128 -2.10 5.50 -9.54
CA ALA A 128 -2.20 5.73 -10.99
C ALA A 128 -3.06 6.96 -11.36
N GLU A 129 -3.08 7.99 -10.52
CA GLU A 129 -3.95 9.15 -10.75
C GLU A 129 -3.23 10.49 -10.79
N PRO A 130 -3.33 11.27 -11.88
CA PRO A 130 -2.65 12.56 -12.02
C PRO A 130 -2.98 13.57 -10.91
N LYS A 131 -4.19 13.48 -10.34
CA LYS A 131 -4.65 14.33 -9.23
C LYS A 131 -3.88 14.12 -7.93
N LEU A 132 -3.14 13.01 -7.81
CA LEU A 132 -2.23 12.75 -6.69
C LEU A 132 -0.88 13.50 -6.82
N GLY A 133 -0.67 14.25 -7.90
CA GLY A 133 0.50 15.11 -8.08
C GLY A 133 1.81 14.34 -8.00
N ASN A 134 2.68 14.71 -7.06
CA ASN A 134 3.99 14.09 -6.86
C ASN A 134 3.95 12.61 -6.47
N LEU A 135 2.78 12.11 -6.05
CA LEU A 135 2.57 10.71 -5.71
C LEU A 135 2.17 9.85 -6.92
N ASN A 136 1.83 10.46 -8.05
CA ASN A 136 1.43 9.74 -9.25
C ASN A 136 2.56 8.86 -9.79
N GLY A 137 2.25 7.60 -10.12
CA GLY A 137 3.16 6.57 -10.59
C GLY A 137 3.83 5.74 -9.50
N ILE A 138 3.61 6.04 -8.22
CA ILE A 138 4.18 5.28 -7.11
C ILE A 138 3.60 3.87 -7.03
N MET A 139 4.48 2.90 -6.81
CA MET A 139 4.18 1.48 -6.59
C MET A 139 4.80 1.01 -5.28
N ALA A 140 4.02 0.32 -4.45
CA ALA A 140 4.46 -0.25 -3.18
C ALA A 140 3.79 -1.60 -2.89
N GLY A 141 4.52 -2.53 -2.29
CA GLY A 141 3.97 -3.82 -1.83
C GLY A 141 3.71 -4.85 -2.94
N LEU A 142 4.11 -4.61 -4.18
CA LEU A 142 3.78 -5.47 -5.32
C LEU A 142 4.58 -6.77 -5.39
N ASN A 143 5.66 -6.92 -4.61
CA ASN A 143 6.60 -8.06 -4.70
C ASN A 143 7.08 -8.29 -6.15
N SER A 144 7.53 -7.21 -6.79
CA SER A 144 7.85 -7.15 -8.22
C SER A 144 9.26 -6.60 -8.44
N ASN A 145 9.89 -7.01 -9.53
CA ASN A 145 11.17 -6.46 -9.97
C ASN A 145 10.94 -5.53 -11.17
N VAL A 146 11.52 -4.33 -11.11
CA VAL A 146 11.65 -3.43 -12.25
C VAL A 146 13.08 -3.53 -12.75
N VAL A 147 13.26 -4.11 -13.93
CA VAL A 147 14.58 -4.38 -14.50
C VAL A 147 14.91 -3.33 -15.55
N GLN A 148 16.06 -2.68 -15.40
CA GLN A 148 16.72 -1.92 -16.44
C GLN A 148 17.73 -2.84 -17.14
N ALA A 149 17.43 -3.23 -18.38
CA ALA A 149 18.41 -3.85 -19.26
C ALA A 149 18.96 -2.77 -20.21
N THR A 150 19.91 -1.96 -19.75
CA THR A 150 20.67 -1.06 -20.63
C THR A 150 22.10 -1.53 -20.72
N THR A 151 22.62 -1.62 -21.94
CA THR A 151 23.95 -2.13 -22.26
C THR A 151 25.09 -1.22 -21.78
N GLU A 152 24.79 0.01 -21.35
CA GLU A 152 25.80 1.05 -21.10
C GLU A 152 26.13 1.31 -19.62
N THR A 153 25.26 0.97 -18.66
CA THR A 153 25.46 1.30 -17.22
C THR A 153 25.61 0.10 -16.30
N GLY A 154 25.57 -1.13 -16.83
CA GLY A 154 25.34 -2.32 -16.01
C GLY A 154 23.90 -2.32 -15.50
N GLY A 155 23.08 -3.26 -15.95
CA GLY A 155 21.64 -3.24 -15.67
C GLY A 155 21.31 -3.05 -14.19
N GLN A 156 20.42 -2.11 -13.87
CA GLN A 156 19.91 -1.91 -12.51
C GLN A 156 18.58 -2.65 -12.34
N THR A 157 18.47 -3.49 -11.32
CA THR A 157 17.18 -4.08 -10.93
C THR A 157 16.70 -3.40 -9.65
N LEU A 158 15.57 -2.72 -9.74
CA LEU A 158 14.89 -2.11 -8.61
C LEU A 158 13.81 -3.07 -8.11
N ILE A 159 13.85 -3.41 -6.84
CA ILE A 159 12.95 -4.38 -6.23
C ILE A 159 11.87 -3.63 -5.46
N VAL A 160 10.61 -3.82 -5.85
CA VAL A 160 9.45 -3.42 -5.03
C VAL A 160 9.10 -4.62 -4.15
N SER A 161 9.53 -4.58 -2.90
CA SER A 161 9.25 -5.65 -1.93
C SER A 161 7.74 -5.83 -1.72
N GLY A 162 7.34 -7.04 -1.32
CA GLY A 162 6.01 -7.22 -0.75
C GLY A 162 5.84 -6.45 0.56
N ALA A 163 4.59 -6.07 0.88
CA ALA A 163 4.27 -5.29 2.07
C ALA A 163 3.06 -5.88 2.82
N LYS A 164 3.05 -5.66 4.14
CA LYS A 164 2.00 -6.08 5.05
C LYS A 164 1.74 -5.02 6.13
N ILE A 165 0.49 -4.91 6.56
CA ILE A 165 0.09 -4.06 7.69
C ILE A 165 -0.22 -4.96 8.88
N ASN A 166 0.54 -4.82 9.96
CA ASN A 166 0.26 -5.51 11.22
C ASN A 166 -0.86 -4.79 11.97
N VAL A 167 -1.92 -5.52 12.30
CA VAL A 167 -3.12 -5.06 13.01
C VAL A 167 -3.31 -5.77 14.36
N ALA A 168 -2.31 -6.52 14.85
CA ALA A 168 -2.40 -7.29 16.10
C ALA A 168 -2.82 -6.45 17.31
N ASN A 169 -2.33 -5.21 17.38
CA ASN A 169 -2.67 -4.28 18.44
C ASN A 169 -4.09 -3.71 18.28
N LEU A 170 -4.55 -3.45 17.05
CA LEU A 170 -5.95 -3.06 16.80
C LEU A 170 -6.91 -4.15 17.27
N LEU A 171 -6.59 -5.42 17.01
CA LEU A 171 -7.38 -6.57 17.47
C LEU A 171 -7.45 -6.69 19.00
N GLN A 172 -6.51 -6.06 19.71
CA GLN A 172 -6.46 -5.96 21.18
C GLN A 172 -7.04 -4.65 21.72
N GLY A 173 -7.63 -3.80 20.89
CA GLY A 173 -8.24 -2.53 21.30
C GLY A 173 -7.31 -1.32 21.28
N GLN A 174 -6.07 -1.44 20.80
CA GLN A 174 -5.10 -0.35 20.77
C GLN A 174 -5.14 0.40 19.43
N VAL A 175 -5.86 1.53 19.39
CA VAL A 175 -6.17 2.30 18.16
C VAL A 175 -4.94 2.76 17.37
N ASN A 176 -3.80 3.04 18.01
CA ASN A 176 -2.58 3.54 17.34
C ASN A 176 -1.59 2.43 16.96
N GLY A 177 -2.05 1.19 16.93
CA GLY A 177 -1.18 0.02 16.96
C GLY A 177 -0.77 -0.59 15.62
N ILE A 178 -0.95 0.11 14.49
CA ILE A 178 -0.59 -0.43 13.17
C ILE A 178 0.82 -0.08 12.73
N ASN A 179 1.43 -0.95 11.95
CA ASN A 179 2.68 -0.67 11.23
C ASN A 179 2.64 -1.29 9.83
N LEU A 180 3.37 -0.69 8.90
CA LEU A 180 3.52 -1.13 7.52
C LEU A 180 4.96 -1.58 7.33
N THR A 181 5.15 -2.87 7.04
CA THR A 181 6.47 -3.48 6.92
C THR A 181 6.53 -4.41 5.72
N THR A 182 7.74 -4.74 5.31
CA THR A 182 8.01 -5.88 4.44
C THR A 182 7.81 -7.20 5.19
N TYR A 183 7.83 -8.34 4.49
CA TYR A 183 7.74 -9.66 5.14
C TYR A 183 8.89 -9.95 6.12
N ASP A 184 10.06 -9.34 5.91
CA ASP A 184 11.22 -9.38 6.81
C ASP A 184 11.24 -8.23 7.84
N ASN A 185 10.10 -7.58 8.09
CA ASN A 185 9.88 -6.54 9.10
C ASN A 185 10.75 -5.28 8.93
N LYS A 186 11.08 -4.92 7.68
CA LYS A 186 11.77 -3.67 7.34
C LYS A 186 10.79 -2.61 6.89
N THR A 187 11.25 -1.35 6.86
CA THR A 187 10.51 -0.24 6.25
C THR A 187 10.22 -0.54 4.79
N VAL A 188 8.97 -0.31 4.38
CA VAL A 188 8.55 -0.53 2.99
C VAL A 188 9.14 0.56 2.10
N SER A 189 9.83 0.14 1.04
CA SER A 189 10.27 1.02 -0.03
C SER A 189 9.19 1.11 -1.11
N TRP A 190 9.12 2.26 -1.77
CA TRP A 190 8.27 2.45 -2.95
C TRP A 190 9.12 2.86 -4.15
N LEU A 191 8.58 2.63 -5.35
CA LEU A 191 9.23 2.99 -6.61
C LEU A 191 8.24 3.68 -7.55
N ASN A 192 8.72 4.63 -8.33
CA ASN A 192 8.03 5.19 -9.48
C ASN A 192 8.78 4.80 -10.77
N PRO A 193 8.31 3.77 -11.50
CA PRO A 193 8.98 3.31 -12.71
C PRO A 193 9.04 4.39 -13.80
N TYR A 194 8.02 5.24 -13.89
CA TYR A 194 8.00 6.31 -14.88
C TYR A 194 9.09 7.35 -14.60
N ALA A 195 9.21 7.79 -13.34
CA ALA A 195 10.30 8.66 -12.91
C ALA A 195 11.68 8.00 -13.12
N PHE A 196 11.78 6.70 -12.87
CA PHE A 196 13.01 5.95 -13.10
C PHE A 196 13.44 5.99 -14.56
N TYR A 197 12.55 5.63 -15.50
CA TYR A 197 12.88 5.68 -16.93
C TYR A 197 13.08 7.13 -17.43
N GLN A 198 12.39 8.10 -16.85
CA GLN A 198 12.64 9.51 -17.15
C GLN A 198 14.07 9.92 -16.79
N ARG A 199 14.59 9.48 -15.64
CA ARG A 199 16.00 9.74 -15.26
C ARG A 199 16.97 9.12 -16.26
N VAL A 200 16.68 7.92 -16.76
CA VAL A 200 17.50 7.26 -17.78
C VAL A 200 17.51 8.12 -19.05
N TYR A 201 16.34 8.52 -19.54
CA TYR A 201 16.20 9.38 -20.71
C TYR A 201 16.97 10.70 -20.53
N ASN A 202 16.85 11.33 -19.37
CA ASN A 202 17.51 12.62 -19.07
C ASN A 202 19.04 12.55 -19.11
N ASN A 203 19.62 11.37 -18.93
CA ASN A 203 21.07 11.16 -18.95
C ASN A 203 21.61 10.77 -20.34
N ILE A 204 20.75 10.63 -21.36
CA ILE A 204 21.18 10.37 -22.73
C ILE A 204 21.78 11.65 -23.31
N LYS A 205 23.03 11.56 -23.79
CA LYS A 205 23.73 12.68 -24.43
C LYS A 205 23.04 13.05 -25.75
N ASP A 206 22.88 14.35 -26.00
CA ASP A 206 22.33 14.90 -27.26
C ASP A 206 20.92 14.36 -27.61
N VAL A 207 20.12 14.00 -26.59
CA VAL A 207 18.77 13.44 -26.78
C VAL A 207 17.78 14.49 -27.30
N SER A 208 16.90 14.09 -28.22
CA SER A 208 15.87 14.94 -28.82
C SER A 208 14.48 14.31 -28.69
N PRO A 209 13.48 15.02 -28.11
CA PRO A 209 13.59 16.36 -27.56
C PRO A 209 14.47 16.40 -26.30
N ALA A 210 15.15 17.52 -26.09
CA ALA A 210 15.91 17.74 -24.85
C ALA A 210 14.97 17.71 -23.64
N PRO A 211 15.38 17.13 -22.50
CA PRO A 211 14.54 17.06 -21.30
C PRO A 211 14.13 18.44 -20.81
N THR A 212 12.84 18.60 -20.51
CA THR A 212 12.29 19.80 -19.89
C THR A 212 12.62 19.87 -18.40
N GLU A 213 12.35 21.00 -17.75
CA GLU A 213 12.49 21.11 -16.29
C GLU A 213 11.52 20.19 -15.54
N ASP A 214 10.32 19.97 -16.07
CA ASP A 214 9.35 19.03 -15.50
C ASP A 214 9.84 17.58 -15.59
N ASP A 215 10.49 17.22 -16.71
CA ASP A 215 11.12 15.90 -16.89
C ASP A 215 12.25 15.66 -15.88
N LYS A 216 13.05 16.70 -15.61
CA LYS A 216 14.11 16.65 -14.59
C LYS A 216 13.54 16.52 -13.19
N ALA A 217 12.52 17.31 -12.85
CA ALA A 217 11.84 17.23 -11.56
C ALA A 217 11.11 15.89 -11.35
N LEU A 218 10.57 15.28 -12.41
CA LEU A 218 10.02 13.92 -12.35
C LEU A 218 11.10 12.88 -12.03
N ALA A 219 12.24 12.97 -12.68
CA ALA A 219 13.37 12.05 -12.48
C ALA A 219 13.98 12.08 -11.06
N GLU A 220 13.64 13.08 -10.24
CA GLU A 220 14.04 13.14 -8.83
C GLU A 220 13.11 12.32 -7.90
N ARG A 221 11.94 11.90 -8.38
CA ARG A 221 10.89 11.24 -7.58
C ARG A 221 10.80 9.73 -7.82
N MET A 222 11.95 9.07 -7.99
CA MET A 222 11.98 7.66 -8.40
C MET A 222 11.73 6.68 -7.27
N SER A 223 12.18 6.99 -6.06
CA SER A 223 12.14 6.04 -4.95
C SER A 223 12.03 6.75 -3.61
N GLY A 224 11.67 5.96 -2.61
CA GLY A 224 11.62 6.40 -1.24
C GLY A 224 11.04 5.34 -0.32
N THR A 225 10.56 5.79 0.84
CA THR A 225 9.97 4.92 1.86
C THR A 225 8.55 5.35 2.20
N VAL A 226 7.77 4.38 2.68
CA VAL A 226 6.39 4.62 3.14
C VAL A 226 6.19 3.99 4.51
N THR A 227 5.58 4.75 5.41
CA THR A 227 5.10 4.26 6.71
C THR A 227 3.61 4.54 6.84
N ILE A 228 2.98 3.96 7.87
CA ILE A 228 1.54 4.09 8.12
C ILE A 228 1.29 4.41 9.59
N ARG A 229 0.22 5.15 9.84
CA ARG A 229 -0.41 5.32 11.15
C ARG A 229 -1.92 5.31 10.98
N THR A 230 -2.68 5.01 12.02
CA THR A 230 -4.13 5.22 11.97
C THR A 230 -4.45 6.70 11.79
N ALA A 231 -5.57 6.97 11.10
CA ALA A 231 -6.07 8.32 10.96
C ALA A 231 -6.58 8.82 12.31
N ASP A 232 -6.49 10.14 12.56
CA ASP A 232 -6.84 10.72 13.87
C ASP A 232 -8.33 10.52 14.22
N CYS A 233 -9.18 10.40 13.19
CA CYS A 233 -10.62 10.13 13.29
C CYS A 233 -10.98 8.63 13.41
N TYR A 234 -10.00 7.73 13.27
CA TYR A 234 -10.27 6.30 13.25
C TYR A 234 -10.67 5.77 14.64
N GLN A 235 -11.64 4.86 14.66
CA GLN A 235 -12.12 4.20 15.86
C GLN A 235 -12.39 2.72 15.59
N ILE A 236 -12.07 1.89 16.58
CA ILE A 236 -12.51 0.49 16.63
C ILE A 236 -13.99 0.48 16.99
N LYS A 237 -14.79 -0.29 16.25
CA LYS A 237 -16.24 -0.32 16.38
C LYS A 237 -16.71 -1.67 16.93
N THR A 238 -17.92 -1.69 17.48
CA THR A 238 -18.61 -2.89 17.96
C THR A 238 -19.88 -3.10 17.14
N LYS A 239 -20.19 -4.35 16.81
CA LYS A 239 -21.43 -4.71 16.09
C LYS A 239 -22.63 -4.81 17.01
#